data_AF-T2S9W2-F1
#
_entry.id   AF-T2S9W2-F1
#
_cell.length_a   1.000
_cell.length_b   1.000
_cell.length_c   1.000
_cell.angle_alpha   90.00
_cell.angle_beta   90.00
_cell.angle_gamma   90.00
#
_symmetry.space_group_name_H-M   'P 1'
#
loop_
_entity.id
_entity.type
_entity.pdbx_description
1 polymer ?
#
loop_
_entity_poly.entity_id
_entity_poly.type
_entity_poly.pdbx_seq_one_letter_code
_entity_poly.pdbx_strand_id
1 'polypeptide(L)'
;MPYSNQPPRPIFESIDELFTLYQEDCNEVLPLFENAFDLIFADPPYFLSNDGLSIQSGKIVSVNKGDWDKEEGVNGMDEFNHQ
;
A
#
# COMPACT_ATOMS: atom_id res chain seq x y z
N MET A 1 14.06 -0.09 20.59
CA MET A 1 13.51 1.20 21.06
C MET A 1 12.10 0.93 21.53
N PRO A 2 11.60 1.50 22.65
CA PRO A 2 10.22 1.29 23.02
C PRO A 2 9.37 2.08 22.03
N TYR A 3 8.71 1.39 21.11
CA TYR A 3 7.65 2.00 20.32
C TYR A 3 6.65 2.57 21.32
N SER A 4 6.28 3.85 21.20
CA SER A 4 5.12 4.36 21.90
C SER A 4 3.92 3.53 21.46
N ASN A 5 3.13 2.99 22.40
CA ASN A 5 1.87 2.29 22.11
C ASN A 5 0.78 3.25 21.58
N GLN A 6 1.14 4.25 20.78
CA GLN A 6 0.26 5.28 20.28
C GLN A 6 0.45 5.37 18.76
N PRO A 7 -0.65 5.46 17.99
CA PRO A 7 -0.58 5.56 16.54
C PRO A 7 0.19 6.84 16.13
N PRO A 8 0.85 6.82 14.96
CA PRO A 8 1.55 7.97 14.44
C PRO A 8 0.61 9.16 14.24
N ARG A 9 1.16 10.36 14.18
CA ARG A 9 0.36 11.55 13.85
C ARG A 9 -0.10 11.45 12.38
N PRO A 10 -1.39 11.67 12.08
CA PRO A 10 -1.83 11.70 10.70
C PRO A 10 -1.23 12.87 9.93
N ILE A 11 -0.99 12.68 8.63
CA ILE A 11 -0.53 13.73 7.73
C ILE A 11 -1.69 14.57 7.19
N PHE A 12 -2.90 14.02 7.22
CA PHE A 12 -4.12 14.68 6.79
C PHE A 12 -5.32 14.05 7.48
N GLU A 13 -6.24 14.90 7.92
CA GLU A 13 -7.53 14.53 8.48
C GLU A 13 -8.60 15.25 7.68
N SER A 14 -9.61 14.53 7.20
CA SER A 14 -10.71 15.15 6.47
C SER A 14 -11.54 16.04 7.42
N ILE A 15 -12.04 17.16 6.92
CA ILE A 15 -12.83 18.12 7.73
C ILE A 15 -14.13 17.50 8.25
N ASP A 16 -14.69 16.56 7.50
CA ASP A 16 -15.90 15.81 7.83
C ASP A 16 -15.63 14.57 8.70
N GLU A 17 -14.36 14.33 9.07
CA GLU A 17 -13.90 13.22 9.91
C GLU A 17 -14.20 11.82 9.31
N LEU A 18 -14.49 11.73 8.01
CA LEU A 18 -14.76 10.46 7.32
C LEU A 18 -13.49 9.66 7.01
N PHE A 19 -12.33 10.31 6.87
CA PHE A 19 -11.08 9.59 6.64
C PHE A 19 -9.86 10.35 7.16
N THR A 20 -8.85 9.55 7.50
CA THR A 20 -7.54 10.02 7.99
C THR A 20 -6.44 9.34 7.18
N LEU A 21 -5.44 10.12 6.75
CA LEU A 21 -4.30 9.62 6.01
C LEU A 21 -3.05 9.59 6.91
N TYR A 22 -2.40 8.44 6.91
CA TYR A 22 -1.10 8.21 7.53
C TYR A 22 -0.07 7.93 6.43
N GLN A 23 1.14 8.47 6.58
CA GLN A 23 2.24 8.21 5.65
C GLN A 23 3.36 7.51 6.41
N GLU A 24 3.23 6.20 6.53
CA GLU A 24 4.12 5.35 7.32
C GLU A 24 4.13 3.93 6.73
N ASP A 25 5.01 3.08 7.25
CA ASP A 25 4.97 1.64 6.98
C ASP A 25 3.71 1.03 7.61
N CYS A 26 2.87 0.39 6.78
CA CYS A 26 1.63 -0.21 7.26
C CYS A 26 1.86 -1.44 8.17
N ASN A 27 3.00 -2.14 8.03
CA ASN A 27 3.35 -3.26 8.89
C ASN A 27 3.67 -2.81 10.32
N GLU A 28 4.19 -1.58 10.49
CA GLU A 28 4.47 -1.00 11.80
C GLU A 28 3.22 -0.33 12.40
N VAL A 29 2.38 0.27 11.56
CA VAL A 29 1.26 1.11 12.01
C VAL A 29 -0.02 0.32 12.27
N LEU A 30 -0.40 -0.60 11.39
CA LEU A 30 -1.66 -1.35 11.55
C LEU A 30 -1.74 -2.11 12.90
N PRO A 31 -0.66 -2.72 13.43
CA PRO A 31 -0.70 -3.37 14.75
C PRO A 31 -1.04 -2.43 15.92
N LEU A 32 -0.83 -1.11 15.77
CA LEU A 32 -1.17 -0.12 16.81
C LEU A 32 -2.68 0.13 16.93
N PHE A 33 -3.47 -0.31 15.93
CA PHE A 33 -4.92 -0.16 15.87
C PHE A 33 -5.65 -1.46 16.24
N GLU A 34 -5.29 -2.03 17.39
CA GLU A 34 -5.86 -3.30 17.86
C GLU A 34 -7.38 -3.20 18.05
N ASN A 35 -8.13 -4.10 17.42
CA ASN A 35 -9.61 -4.16 17.46
C ASN A 35 -10.31 -2.86 17.02
N ALA A 36 -9.68 -2.03 16.18
CA ALA A 36 -10.24 -0.76 15.74
C ALA A 36 -11.09 -0.84 14.46
N PHE A 37 -10.95 -1.92 13.67
CA PHE A 37 -11.53 -2.03 12.33
C PHE A 37 -12.34 -3.32 12.15
N ASP A 38 -13.57 -3.18 11.64
CA ASP A 38 -14.41 -4.33 11.25
C ASP A 38 -14.04 -4.89 9.87
N LEU A 39 -13.38 -4.08 9.02
CA LEU A 39 -13.00 -4.43 7.66
C LEU A 39 -11.64 -3.81 7.31
N ILE A 40 -10.78 -4.61 6.69
CA ILE A 40 -9.54 -4.15 6.06
C ILE A 40 -9.68 -4.39 4.56
N PHE A 41 -9.41 -3.35 3.77
CA PHE A 41 -9.32 -3.41 2.31
C PHE A 41 -7.93 -2.97 1.87
N ALA A 42 -7.32 -3.73 0.96
CA ALA A 42 -6.00 -3.45 0.42
C ALA A 42 -5.91 -3.89 -1.04
N ASP A 43 -5.10 -3.15 -1.80
CA ASP A 43 -4.68 -3.47 -3.17
C ASP A 43 -3.14 -3.47 -3.19
N PRO A 44 -2.50 -4.58 -2.75
CA PRO A 44 -1.05 -4.66 -2.60
C PRO A 44 -0.32 -4.71 -3.96
N PRO A 45 1.02 -4.52 -4.00
CA PRO A 45 1.82 -4.77 -5.20
C PRO A 45 1.60 -6.18 -5.73
N TYR A 46 1.30 -6.26 -7.03
CA TYR A 46 1.21 -7.52 -7.76
C TYR A 46 2.40 -7.73 -8.70
N PHE A 47 3.32 -6.76 -8.75
CA PHE A 47 4.53 -6.79 -9.57
C PHE A 47 4.21 -6.93 -11.07
N LEU A 48 3.16 -6.24 -11.54
CA LEU A 48 2.68 -6.32 -12.93
C LEU A 48 3.19 -5.19 -13.82
N SER A 49 3.96 -4.25 -13.27
CA SER A 49 4.55 -3.16 -14.04
C SER A 49 5.82 -3.65 -14.74
N ASN A 50 5.68 -4.06 -16.00
CA ASN A 50 6.73 -4.68 -16.83
C ASN A 50 6.87 -4.05 -18.22
N ASP A 51 6.52 -2.77 -18.37
CA ASP A 51 6.49 -2.03 -19.64
C ASP A 51 5.55 -2.60 -20.71
N GLY A 52 4.66 -3.51 -20.31
CA GLY A 52 3.60 -4.06 -21.16
C GLY A 52 2.48 -3.08 -21.50
N LEU A 53 1.62 -3.51 -22.43
CA LEU A 53 0.44 -2.76 -22.87
C LEU A 53 -0.82 -3.58 -22.63
N SER A 54 -1.92 -2.91 -22.30
CA SER A 54 -3.25 -3.49 -22.14
C SER A 54 -4.31 -2.66 -22.88
N ILE A 55 -5.54 -3.19 -22.99
CA ILE A 55 -6.69 -2.50 -23.57
C ILE A 55 -7.67 -2.14 -22.46
N GLN A 56 -7.83 -0.85 -22.19
CA GLN A 56 -8.84 -0.34 -21.25
C GLN A 56 -9.83 0.53 -22.01
N SER A 57 -11.11 0.15 -21.99
CA SER A 57 -12.19 0.86 -22.71
C SER A 57 -11.87 1.10 -24.21
N GLY A 58 -11.29 0.09 -24.87
CA GLY A 58 -10.94 0.13 -26.29
C GLY A 58 -9.70 0.97 -26.63
N LYS A 59 -8.95 1.45 -25.63
CA LYS A 59 -7.71 2.21 -25.81
C LYS A 59 -6.50 1.43 -25.32
N ILE A 60 -5.39 1.54 -26.04
CA ILE A 60 -4.09 1.01 -25.59
C ILE A 60 -3.59 1.86 -24.42
N VAL A 61 -3.27 1.21 -23.31
CA VAL A 61 -2.75 1.83 -22.09
C VAL A 61 -1.55 1.05 -21.56
N SER A 62 -0.67 1.72 -20.83
CA SER A 62 0.43 1.09 -20.11
C SER A 62 -0.09 0.23 -18.95
N VAL A 63 0.54 -0.92 -18.71
CA VAL A 63 0.28 -1.73 -17.50
C VAL A 63 1.00 -1.17 -16.26
N ASN A 64 2.01 -0.32 -16.46
CA ASN A 64 2.80 0.24 -15.37
C ASN A 64 1.92 1.12 -14.46
N LYS A 65 2.00 0.83 -13.16
CA LYS A 65 1.39 1.61 -12.08
C LYS A 65 2.43 2.61 -11.53
N GLY A 66 2.99 2.33 -10.36
CA GLY A 66 4.11 3.09 -9.77
C GLY A 66 5.35 2.23 -9.63
N ASP A 67 6.45 2.85 -9.21
CA ASP A 67 7.74 2.15 -9.02
C ASP A 67 7.64 0.99 -8.02
N TRP A 68 6.72 1.09 -7.06
CA TRP A 68 6.42 0.06 -6.06
C TRP A 68 5.79 -1.23 -6.63
N ASP A 69 5.29 -1.22 -7.87
CA ASP A 69 4.67 -2.39 -8.53
C ASP A 69 5.55 -2.94 -9.67
N LYS A 70 6.80 -2.48 -9.78
CA LYS A 70 7.75 -2.98 -10.78
C LYS A 70 8.15 -4.42 -10.52
N GLU A 71 8.24 -5.20 -11.59
CA GLU A 71 8.76 -6.55 -11.55
C GLU A 71 10.28 -6.54 -11.33
N GLU A 72 10.74 -7.12 -10.21
CA GLU A 72 12.19 -7.28 -9.90
C GLU A 72 12.65 -8.76 -9.98
N GLY A 73 11.80 -9.64 -10.53
CA GLY A 73 12.01 -11.09 -10.60
C GLY A 73 11.62 -11.84 -9.32
N VAL A 74 11.50 -13.16 -9.41
CA VAL A 74 10.90 -14.00 -8.36
C VAL A 74 11.55 -13.82 -6.99
N ASN A 75 12.88 -13.75 -6.91
CA ASN A 75 13.58 -13.58 -5.63
C ASN A 75 13.31 -12.22 -4.99
N GLY A 76 13.27 -11.14 -5.78
CA GLY A 76 12.98 -9.79 -5.27
C GLY A 76 11.54 -9.68 -4.76
N MET A 77 10.59 -10.32 -5.45
CA MET A 77 9.21 -10.40 -4.99
C MET A 77 9.08 -11.18 -3.68
N ASP A 78 9.79 -12.30 -3.55
CA ASP A 78 9.77 -13.13 -2.33
C ASP A 78 10.40 -12.38 -1.15
N GLU A 79 11.53 -11.70 -1.37
CA GLU A 79 12.15 -10.82 -0.38
C GLU A 79 11.21 -9.69 0.04
N PHE A 80 10.52 -9.02 -0.90
CA PHE A 80 9.53 -7.98 -0.58
C PHE A 80 8.40 -8.50 0.30
N ASN A 81 7.86 -9.68 0.01
CA ASN A 81 6.73 -10.25 0.76
C ASN A 81 7.09 -10.68 2.19
N HIS A 82 8.38 -10.82 2.50
CA HIS A 82 8.89 -11.25 3.79
C HIS A 82 9.57 -10.14 4.60
N GLN A 83 9.49 -8.89 4.13
CA GLN A 83 9.95 -7.69 4.86
C GLN A 83 9.07 -7.37 6.07
#